data_AF-A0A6J2VFA2-F1
#
_entry.id   AF-A0A6J2VFA2-F1
#
_cell.length_a   1.000
_cell.length_b   1.000
_cell.length_c   1.000
_cell.angle_alpha   90.00
_cell.angle_beta   90.00
_cell.angle_gamma   90.00
#
_symmetry.space_group_name_H-M   'P 1'
#
loop_
_entity.id
_entity.type
_entity.pdbx_description
1 polymer ?
#
loop_
_entity_poly.entity_id
_entity_poly.type
_entity_poly.pdbx_seq_one_letter_code
_entity_poly.pdbx_strand_id
1 'polypeptide(L)'
;MEWFHCNACFQTSGQNFAVSSCGHIFCERCINLKQCSVCHTNCNYLPISEQMKPQEQVFFKDPMKLIQTRMEHIAQIDLFQRKQKERVIAFFRHKSTELERRLKEVNDQCYRQVSELKRENAELLKPLSQRRLRLPVSPGTFQTNGNTRRMSLPVAVTSPATANLEISWKGSETSTQVIAWQSGHMTPNNFQFQFIPGSTLQSPRPWHGHFHF
;
A
#
# COMPACT_ATOMS: atom_id res chain seq x y z
N MET A 1 35.97 15.19 -24.71
CA MET A 1 34.71 15.97 -24.72
C MET A 1 34.74 16.80 -25.99
N GLU A 2 33.92 16.46 -26.99
CA GLU A 2 33.95 17.11 -28.32
C GLU A 2 32.85 18.18 -28.49
N TRP A 3 31.99 18.40 -27.49
CA TRP A 3 30.77 19.18 -27.67
C TRP A 3 30.97 20.70 -27.64
N PHE A 4 32.07 21.20 -27.05
CA PHE A 4 32.37 22.63 -26.99
C PHE A 4 33.72 22.98 -27.61
N HIS A 5 33.83 24.23 -28.05
CA HIS A 5 35.01 24.83 -28.68
C HIS A 5 35.17 26.27 -28.20
N CYS A 6 36.31 26.89 -28.51
CA CYS A 6 36.47 28.32 -28.25
C CYS A 6 35.54 29.12 -29.17
N ASN A 7 34.64 29.95 -28.62
CA ASN A 7 33.73 30.79 -29.39
C ASN A 7 34.42 31.92 -30.18
N ALA A 8 35.72 32.15 -29.98
CA ALA A 8 36.49 33.15 -30.73
C ALA A 8 37.30 32.52 -31.90
N CYS A 9 38.02 31.43 -31.65
CA CYS A 9 38.89 30.82 -32.65
C CYS A 9 38.43 29.44 -33.16
N PHE A 10 37.30 28.93 -32.66
CA PHE A 10 36.68 27.65 -33.02
C PHE A 10 37.56 26.41 -32.79
N GLN A 11 38.71 26.55 -32.14
CA GLN A 11 39.57 25.43 -31.81
C GLN A 11 38.89 24.55 -30.73
N THR A 12 38.83 23.25 -31.00
CA THR A 12 38.41 22.20 -30.06
C THR A 12 39.58 21.62 -29.28
N SER A 13 40.80 21.68 -29.85
CA SER A 13 42.04 21.24 -29.22
C SER A 13 42.67 22.37 -28.38
N GLY A 14 42.54 22.26 -27.07
CA GLY A 14 43.20 23.15 -26.13
C GLY A 14 43.19 22.53 -24.73
N GLN A 15 44.32 22.62 -24.03
CA GLN A 15 44.33 22.40 -22.60
C GLN A 15 43.88 23.73 -21.99
N ASN A 16 42.86 23.70 -21.13
CA ASN A 16 42.29 24.86 -20.41
C ASN A 16 41.33 25.74 -21.23
N PHE A 17 40.04 25.58 -20.94
CA PHE A 17 38.97 26.49 -21.36
C PHE A 17 38.38 27.20 -20.13
N ALA A 18 37.77 28.37 -20.36
CA ALA A 18 36.97 29.07 -19.36
C ALA A 18 35.62 29.46 -19.95
N VAL A 19 34.58 29.42 -19.12
CA VAL A 19 33.25 29.95 -19.44
C VAL A 19 33.09 31.34 -18.84
N SER A 20 32.59 32.27 -19.64
CA SER A 20 32.31 33.64 -19.20
C SER A 20 30.94 33.73 -18.52
N SER A 21 30.70 34.81 -17.75
CA SER A 21 29.42 35.02 -17.06
C SER A 21 28.21 35.17 -17.99
N CYS A 22 28.44 35.45 -19.27
CA CYS A 22 27.41 35.47 -20.32
C CYS A 22 27.27 34.13 -21.07
N GLY A 23 28.01 33.09 -20.68
CA GLY A 23 27.90 31.74 -21.25
C GLY A 23 28.82 31.42 -22.44
N HIS A 24 29.64 32.37 -22.91
CA HIS A 24 30.61 32.10 -23.99
C HIS A 24 31.86 31.39 -23.46
N ILE A 25 32.36 30.41 -24.22
CA ILE A 25 33.50 29.56 -23.86
C ILE A 25 34.74 30.03 -24.64
N PHE A 26 35.88 30.16 -23.96
CA PHE A 26 37.13 30.59 -24.57
C PHE A 26 38.29 29.69 -24.17
N CYS A 27 39.21 29.44 -25.08
CA CYS A 27 40.52 28.90 -24.71
C CYS A 27 41.35 29.97 -24.01
N GLU A 28 42.35 29.56 -23.23
CA GLU A 28 43.26 30.46 -22.51
C GLU A 28 43.84 31.60 -23.37
N ARG A 29 44.11 31.35 -24.67
CA ARG A 29 44.67 32.32 -25.62
C ARG A 29 43.68 33.40 -26.07
N CYS A 30 42.39 33.12 -25.99
CA CYS A 30 41.33 34.02 -26.46
C CYS A 30 40.61 34.76 -25.33
N ILE A 31 40.94 34.47 -24.07
CA ILE A 31 40.39 35.19 -22.92
C ILE A 31 40.89 36.64 -22.95
N ASN A 32 39.95 37.59 -22.86
CA ASN A 32 40.24 39.00 -22.73
C ASN A 32 39.61 39.52 -21.42
N LEU A 33 40.44 39.97 -20.49
CA LEU A 33 39.99 40.43 -19.17
C LEU A 33 39.20 41.75 -19.20
N LYS A 34 39.24 42.50 -20.31
CA LYS A 34 38.50 43.76 -20.45
C LYS A 34 37.06 43.55 -20.90
N GLN A 35 36.82 42.65 -21.86
CA GLN A 35 35.48 42.40 -22.37
C GLN A 35 35.38 41.06 -23.10
N CYS A 36 34.18 40.48 -23.11
CA CYS A 36 33.86 39.31 -23.90
C CYS A 36 34.01 39.62 -25.40
N SER A 37 34.69 38.77 -26.17
CA SER A 37 34.85 38.96 -27.62
C SER A 37 33.60 38.65 -28.44
N VAL A 38 32.58 38.03 -27.84
CA VAL A 38 31.32 37.69 -28.52
C VAL A 38 30.21 38.71 -28.24
N CYS A 39 29.98 39.06 -26.97
CA CYS A 39 28.91 40.01 -26.60
C CYS A 39 29.40 41.40 -26.19
N HIS A 40 30.73 41.62 -26.14
CA HIS A 40 31.36 42.91 -25.81
C HIS A 40 31.00 43.50 -24.43
N THR A 41 30.44 42.70 -23.51
CA THR A 41 30.21 43.11 -22.12
C THR A 41 31.38 42.72 -21.20
N ASN A 42 31.47 43.38 -20.06
CA ASN A 42 32.42 43.03 -18.99
C ASN A 42 31.99 41.71 -18.33
N CYS A 43 32.74 40.63 -18.53
CA CYS A 43 32.39 39.30 -18.03
C CYS A 43 33.47 38.74 -17.11
N ASN A 44 33.01 38.01 -16.09
CA ASN A 44 33.91 37.19 -15.29
C ASN A 44 34.13 35.85 -15.99
N TYR A 45 35.29 35.23 -15.76
CA TYR A 45 35.68 33.97 -16.38
C TYR A 45 35.90 32.91 -15.32
N LEU A 46 35.26 31.77 -15.49
CA LEU A 46 35.39 30.59 -14.63
C LEU A 46 36.10 29.49 -15.42
N PRO A 47 37.28 29.00 -14.98
CA PRO A 47 37.93 27.86 -15.61
C PRO A 47 37.03 26.62 -15.62
N ILE A 48 36.94 25.96 -16.78
CA ILE A 48 36.21 24.69 -16.93
C ILE A 48 37.16 23.58 -16.48
N SER A 49 36.92 23.06 -15.27
CA SER A 49 37.76 22.02 -14.67
C SER A 49 37.00 21.16 -13.67
N GLU A 50 37.64 20.09 -13.19
CA GLU A 50 37.09 19.21 -12.14
C GLU A 50 36.98 19.87 -10.76
N GLN A 51 37.55 21.07 -10.58
CA GLN A 51 37.52 21.84 -9.33
C GLN A 51 36.33 22.82 -9.25
N MET A 52 35.55 22.98 -10.32
CA MET A 52 34.33 23.83 -10.29
C MET A 52 33.32 23.30 -9.27
N LYS A 53 32.36 24.13 -8.85
CA LYS A 53 31.28 23.65 -7.96
C LYS A 53 30.45 22.58 -8.69
N PRO A 54 29.97 21.52 -8.01
CA PRO A 54 29.21 20.45 -8.67
C PRO A 54 28.01 20.93 -9.51
N GLN A 55 27.35 21.99 -9.06
CA GLN A 55 26.23 22.64 -9.76
C GLN A 55 26.62 23.31 -11.09
N GLU A 56 27.87 23.77 -11.22
CA GLU A 56 28.40 24.38 -12.44
C GLU A 56 28.99 23.31 -13.36
N GLN A 57 29.64 22.29 -12.79
CA GLN A 57 30.19 21.17 -13.55
C GLN A 57 29.14 20.41 -14.36
N VAL A 58 27.90 20.34 -13.86
CA VAL A 58 26.84 19.53 -14.50
C VAL A 58 26.60 19.94 -15.96
N PHE A 59 26.79 21.21 -16.31
CA PHE A 59 26.62 21.71 -17.67
C PHE A 59 27.71 21.24 -18.64
N PHE A 60 28.85 20.76 -18.13
CA PHE A 60 29.98 20.29 -18.92
C PHE A 60 30.14 18.76 -18.89
N LYS A 61 29.24 18.05 -18.20
CA LYS A 61 29.21 16.59 -18.17
C LYS A 61 28.40 16.05 -19.35
N ASP A 62 28.69 14.79 -19.71
CA ASP A 62 27.95 14.06 -20.72
C ASP A 62 26.48 13.89 -20.30
N PRO A 63 25.51 14.44 -21.05
CA PRO A 63 24.09 14.31 -20.75
C PRO A 63 23.64 12.85 -20.61
N MET A 64 24.20 11.92 -21.40
CA MET A 64 23.82 10.51 -21.34
C MET A 64 24.23 9.88 -20.01
N LYS A 65 25.41 10.23 -19.49
CA LYS A 65 25.85 9.78 -18.15
C LYS A 65 24.98 10.36 -17.04
N LEU A 66 24.60 11.64 -17.14
CA LEU A 66 23.72 12.26 -16.15
C LEU A 66 22.35 11.57 -16.10
N ILE A 67 21.76 11.30 -17.27
CA ILE A 67 20.49 10.59 -17.37
C ILE A 67 20.63 9.18 -16.78
N GLN A 68 21.67 8.45 -17.17
CA GLN A 68 21.92 7.09 -16.68
C GLN A 68 22.00 7.06 -15.15
N THR A 69 22.83 7.89 -14.53
CA THR A 69 22.96 7.93 -13.06
C THR A 69 21.63 8.26 -12.38
N ARG A 70 20.83 9.15 -12.95
CA ARG A 70 19.50 9.48 -12.39
C ARG A 70 18.52 8.31 -12.53
N MET A 71 18.54 7.59 -13.66
CA MET A 71 17.72 6.41 -13.87
C MET A 71 18.09 5.27 -12.92
N GLU A 72 19.39 5.05 -12.67
CA GLU A 72 19.87 4.08 -11.69
C GLU A 72 19.32 4.38 -10.28
N HIS A 73 19.34 5.65 -9.86
CA HIS A 73 18.77 6.06 -8.58
C HIS A 73 17.26 5.85 -8.51
N ILE A 74 16.52 6.18 -9.58
CA ILE A 74 15.07 5.94 -9.66
C ILE A 74 14.76 4.44 -9.58
N ALA A 75 15.55 3.59 -10.25
CA ALA A 75 15.38 2.15 -10.20
C ALA A 75 15.60 1.59 -8.77
N GLN A 76 16.55 2.14 -8.02
CA GLN A 76 16.76 1.77 -6.62
C GLN A 76 15.55 2.16 -5.74
N ILE A 77 14.98 3.34 -5.96
CA ILE A 77 13.77 3.79 -5.26
C ILE A 77 12.60 2.85 -5.57
N ASP A 78 12.39 2.52 -6.85
CA ASP A 78 11.34 1.58 -7.26
C ASP A 78 11.52 0.21 -6.59
N LEU A 79 12.73 -0.34 -6.62
CA LEU A 79 13.02 -1.63 -5.99
C LEU A 79 12.69 -1.62 -4.49
N PHE A 80 13.03 -0.54 -3.79
CA PHE A 80 12.67 -0.38 -2.39
C PHE A 80 11.15 -0.37 -2.19
N GLN A 81 10.43 0.44 -2.96
CA GLN A 81 8.97 0.54 -2.87
C GLN A 81 8.28 -0.78 -3.20
N ARG A 82 8.76 -1.53 -4.20
CA ARG A 82 8.26 -2.87 -4.53
C ARG A 82 8.44 -3.84 -3.38
N LYS A 83 9.63 -3.88 -2.78
CA LYS A 83 9.89 -4.73 -1.59
C LYS A 83 8.96 -4.40 -0.42
N GLN A 84 8.63 -3.13 -0.20
CA GLN A 84 7.67 -2.76 0.85
C GLN A 84 6.26 -3.27 0.53
N LYS A 85 5.80 -3.10 -0.72
CA LYS A 85 4.50 -3.62 -1.17
C LYS A 85 4.42 -5.15 -1.06
N GLU A 86 5.49 -5.85 -1.44
CA GLU A 86 5.58 -7.31 -1.32
C GLU A 86 5.44 -7.79 0.13
N ARG A 87 6.02 -7.08 1.10
CA ARG A 87 5.87 -7.41 2.53
C ARG A 87 4.42 -7.29 2.99
N VAL A 88 3.73 -6.23 2.57
CA VAL A 88 2.30 -6.04 2.88
C VAL A 88 1.47 -7.15 2.24
N ILE A 89 1.71 -7.47 0.97
CA ILE A 89 1.03 -8.57 0.27
C ILE A 89 1.28 -9.91 0.99
N ALA A 90 2.52 -10.20 1.38
CA ALA A 90 2.87 -11.43 2.09
C ALA A 90 2.15 -11.53 3.45
N PHE A 91 2.08 -10.44 4.21
CA PHE A 91 1.35 -10.39 5.47
C PHE A 91 -0.15 -10.74 5.29
N PHE A 92 -0.82 -10.09 4.33
CA PHE A 92 -2.24 -10.34 4.11
C PHE A 92 -2.51 -11.72 3.51
N ARG A 93 -1.63 -12.25 2.66
CA ARG A 93 -1.70 -13.63 2.18
C ARG A 93 -1.63 -14.63 3.35
N HIS A 94 -0.65 -14.48 4.22
CA HIS A 94 -0.51 -15.33 5.41
C HIS A 94 -1.75 -15.27 6.30
N LYS A 95 -2.27 -14.05 6.56
CA LYS A 95 -3.48 -13.85 7.36
C LYS A 95 -4.72 -14.50 6.71
N SER A 96 -4.86 -14.41 5.38
CA SER A 96 -5.96 -15.07 4.65
C SER A 96 -5.91 -16.58 4.84
N THR A 97 -4.76 -17.20 4.61
CA THR A 97 -4.59 -18.65 4.77
C THR A 97 -4.87 -19.13 6.19
N GLU A 98 -4.44 -18.37 7.20
CA GLU A 98 -4.72 -18.70 8.61
C GLU A 98 -6.22 -18.59 8.93
N LEU A 99 -6.92 -17.58 8.41
CA LEU A 99 -8.37 -17.44 8.58
C LEU A 99 -9.14 -18.54 7.84
N GLU A 100 -8.73 -18.90 6.63
CA GLU A 100 -9.30 -20.01 5.86
C GLU A 100 -9.14 -21.35 6.60
N ARG A 101 -7.98 -21.59 7.20
CA ARG A 101 -7.72 -22.77 8.04
C ARG A 101 -8.67 -22.83 9.24
N ARG A 102 -8.79 -21.72 9.99
CA ARG A 102 -9.69 -21.64 11.15
C ARG A 102 -11.15 -21.83 10.76
N LEU A 103 -11.58 -21.24 9.64
CA LEU A 103 -12.94 -21.39 9.13
C LEU A 103 -13.24 -22.86 8.83
N LYS A 104 -12.31 -23.56 8.19
CA LYS A 104 -12.45 -24.99 7.90
C LYS A 104 -12.57 -25.82 9.18
N GLU A 105 -11.75 -25.54 10.19
CA GLU A 105 -11.81 -26.25 11.48
C GLU A 105 -13.15 -26.08 12.20
N VAL A 106 -13.66 -24.85 12.26
CA VAL A 106 -14.96 -24.54 12.84
C VAL A 106 -16.08 -25.21 12.05
N ASN A 107 -16.00 -25.17 10.72
CA ASN A 107 -16.97 -25.81 9.84
C ASN A 107 -17.01 -27.33 10.06
N ASP A 108 -15.86 -27.99 10.08
CA ASP A 108 -15.75 -29.44 10.32
C ASP A 108 -16.26 -29.82 11.72
N GLN A 109 -16.01 -28.98 12.74
CA GLN A 109 -16.55 -29.17 14.08
C GLN A 109 -18.08 -29.06 14.10
N CYS A 110 -18.65 -28.05 13.44
CA CYS A 110 -20.09 -27.86 13.34
C CYS A 110 -20.75 -29.08 12.67
N TYR A 111 -20.19 -29.57 11.55
CA TYR A 111 -20.68 -30.77 10.88
C TYR A 111 -20.67 -32.00 11.80
N ARG A 112 -19.61 -32.20 12.60
CA ARG A 112 -19.56 -33.29 13.60
C ARG A 112 -20.66 -33.15 14.65
N GLN A 113 -20.81 -31.97 15.26
CA GLN A 113 -21.83 -31.71 16.29
C GLN A 113 -23.25 -31.91 15.75
N VAL A 114 -23.54 -31.42 14.54
CA VAL A 114 -24.85 -31.61 13.90
C VAL A 114 -25.12 -33.09 13.63
N SER A 115 -24.12 -33.85 13.18
CA SER A 115 -24.25 -35.29 12.96
C SER A 115 -24.55 -36.05 14.26
N GLU A 116 -23.83 -35.71 15.33
CA GLU A 116 -24.03 -36.31 16.66
C GLU A 116 -25.42 -35.99 17.23
N LEU A 117 -25.84 -34.72 17.18
CA LEU A 117 -27.18 -34.31 17.61
C LEU A 117 -28.30 -34.97 16.78
N LYS A 118 -28.09 -35.19 15.47
CA LYS A 118 -29.04 -35.93 14.64
C LYS A 118 -29.16 -37.39 15.07
N ARG A 119 -28.03 -38.03 15.37
CA ARG A 119 -27.99 -39.41 15.90
C ARG A 119 -28.70 -39.48 17.25
N GLU A 120 -28.40 -38.59 18.19
CA GLU A 120 -29.03 -38.54 19.51
C GLU A 120 -30.54 -38.29 19.40
N ASN A 121 -30.97 -37.34 18.58
CA ASN A 121 -32.39 -37.10 18.32
C ASN A 121 -33.08 -38.36 17.76
N ALA A 122 -32.45 -39.07 16.84
CA ALA A 122 -33.00 -40.30 16.29
C ALA A 122 -33.16 -41.38 17.38
N GLU A 123 -32.18 -41.55 18.27
CA GLU A 123 -32.26 -42.48 19.40
C GLU A 123 -33.38 -42.09 20.38
N LEU A 124 -33.49 -40.81 20.76
CA LEU A 124 -34.53 -40.32 21.68
C LEU A 124 -35.95 -40.44 21.10
N LEU A 125 -36.11 -40.36 19.78
CA LEU A 125 -37.41 -40.51 19.12
C LEU A 125 -37.91 -41.97 19.08
N LYS A 126 -37.03 -42.98 19.22
CA LYS A 126 -37.41 -44.41 19.20
C LYS A 126 -38.45 -44.82 20.26
N PRO A 127 -38.31 -44.50 21.56
CA PRO A 127 -39.33 -44.84 22.55
C PRO A 127 -40.66 -44.10 22.31
N LEU A 128 -40.62 -42.88 21.76
CA LEU A 128 -41.82 -42.11 21.43
C LEU A 128 -42.60 -42.72 20.26
N SER A 129 -41.91 -43.21 19.23
CA SER A 129 -42.55 -43.92 18.12
C SER A 129 -43.09 -45.28 18.57
N GLN A 130 -42.34 -46.02 19.40
CA GLN A 130 -42.80 -47.28 19.98
C GLN A 130 -44.03 -47.10 20.87
N ARG A 131 -44.11 -46.01 21.66
CA ARG A 131 -45.30 -45.68 22.45
C ARG A 131 -46.49 -45.32 21.56
N ARG A 132 -46.32 -44.55 20.48
CA ARG A 132 -47.39 -44.27 19.52
C ARG A 132 -47.97 -45.53 18.87
N LEU A 133 -47.12 -46.50 18.54
CA LEU A 133 -47.56 -47.79 17.96
C LEU A 133 -48.28 -48.70 18.96
N ARG A 134 -48.09 -48.49 20.27
CA ARG A 134 -48.75 -49.26 21.35
C ARG A 134 -50.06 -48.62 21.84
N LEU A 135 -50.36 -47.38 21.47
CA LEU A 135 -51.70 -46.83 21.71
C LEU A 135 -52.67 -47.41 20.67
N PRO A 136 -53.87 -47.87 21.06
CA PRO A 136 -54.89 -48.25 20.09
C PRO A 136 -55.28 -47.00 19.30
N VAL A 137 -55.12 -47.04 17.96
CA VAL A 137 -55.87 -46.13 17.09
C VAL A 137 -57.32 -46.53 17.25
N SER A 138 -58.06 -45.84 18.12
CA SER A 138 -59.51 -45.99 18.17
C SER A 138 -60.09 -45.30 16.93
N PRO A 139 -60.79 -46.01 16.02
CA PRO A 139 -61.66 -45.37 15.05
C PRO A 139 -62.92 -44.92 15.80
N GLY A 140 -62.83 -43.76 16.46
CA GLY A 140 -63.93 -43.18 17.20
C GLY A 140 -64.76 -42.26 16.30
N THR A 141 -65.80 -42.80 15.66
CA THR A 141 -66.90 -42.00 15.13
C THR A 141 -67.54 -41.24 16.29
N PHE A 142 -67.38 -39.92 16.34
CA PHE A 142 -68.02 -39.08 17.36
C PHE A 142 -69.54 -39.02 17.07
N GLN A 143 -70.30 -39.94 17.65
CA GLN A 143 -71.75 -39.78 17.82
C GLN A 143 -71.99 -39.00 19.10
N THR A 144 -72.45 -37.76 18.97
CA THR A 144 -72.93 -36.94 20.07
C THR A 144 -74.28 -37.48 20.53
N ASN A 145 -74.37 -38.07 21.73
CA ASN A 145 -75.64 -38.05 22.44
C ASN A 145 -75.46 -38.01 23.95
N GLY A 146 -76.21 -37.11 24.58
CA GLY A 146 -75.88 -36.48 25.86
C GLY A 146 -76.00 -37.36 27.10
N ASN A 147 -75.11 -37.11 28.06
CA ASN A 147 -75.51 -36.67 29.39
C ASN A 147 -74.32 -36.00 30.09
N THR A 148 -74.59 -34.93 30.80
CA THR A 148 -73.67 -33.88 31.20
C THR A 148 -72.87 -34.26 32.46
N ARG A 149 -71.54 -34.37 32.35
CA ARG A 149 -70.65 -33.92 33.43
C ARG A 149 -69.44 -33.21 32.84
N ARG A 150 -69.69 -31.96 32.47
CA ARG A 150 -68.72 -31.00 31.97
C ARG A 150 -67.80 -30.61 33.15
N MET A 151 -66.63 -31.24 33.27
CA MET A 151 -65.53 -30.61 34.02
C MET A 151 -64.94 -29.55 33.09
N SER A 152 -65.47 -28.34 33.21
CA SER A 152 -64.98 -27.15 32.51
C SER A 152 -63.82 -26.52 33.26
N LEU A 153 -62.62 -26.66 32.67
CA LEU A 153 -61.57 -25.62 32.47
C LEU A 153 -60.79 -25.13 33.73
N PRO A 154 -59.51 -24.71 33.59
CA PRO A 154 -59.12 -23.59 32.73
C PRO A 154 -58.14 -24.00 31.64
N VAL A 155 -58.57 -23.76 30.40
CA VAL A 155 -57.64 -23.42 29.32
C VAL A 155 -57.04 -22.06 29.69
N ALA A 156 -55.80 -22.07 30.16
CA ALA A 156 -54.94 -20.91 30.01
C ALA A 156 -54.20 -21.08 28.69
N VAL A 157 -54.81 -20.62 27.59
CA VAL A 157 -54.00 -20.11 26.48
C VAL A 157 -53.41 -18.80 26.99
N THR A 158 -52.32 -18.88 27.73
CA THR A 158 -51.26 -17.92 27.45
C THR A 158 -50.46 -18.57 26.35
N SER A 159 -50.60 -18.07 25.13
CA SER A 159 -49.57 -18.22 24.12
C SER A 159 -48.22 -18.09 24.84
N PRO A 160 -47.22 -18.94 24.60
CA PRO A 160 -45.87 -18.46 24.83
C PRO A 160 -45.83 -17.20 23.98
N ALA A 161 -45.76 -16.04 24.63
CA ALA A 161 -45.22 -14.87 23.98
C ALA A 161 -44.00 -15.41 23.25
N THR A 162 -43.93 -15.15 21.95
CA THR A 162 -42.68 -15.25 21.22
C THR A 162 -41.67 -14.56 22.08
N ALA A 163 -40.94 -15.34 22.89
CA ALA A 163 -39.60 -14.97 23.26
C ALA A 163 -38.99 -14.82 21.89
N ASN A 164 -38.81 -13.57 21.49
CA ASN A 164 -37.76 -13.23 20.57
C ASN A 164 -36.53 -13.89 21.19
N LEU A 165 -36.27 -15.14 20.81
CA LEU A 165 -34.93 -15.49 20.44
C LEU A 165 -34.66 -14.51 19.30
N GLU A 166 -34.24 -13.29 19.68
CA GLU A 166 -33.07 -12.74 19.06
C GLU A 166 -32.08 -13.91 19.07
N ILE A 167 -32.13 -14.69 17.99
CA ILE A 167 -30.91 -15.16 17.39
C ILE A 167 -30.16 -13.85 17.24
N SER A 168 -29.32 -13.56 18.24
CA SER A 168 -28.20 -12.67 18.10
C SER A 168 -27.38 -13.35 17.01
N TRP A 169 -27.81 -13.14 15.77
CA TRP A 169 -26.93 -12.79 14.70
C TRP A 169 -26.13 -11.63 15.27
N LYS A 170 -25.06 -12.00 15.98
CA LYS A 170 -23.78 -11.40 15.68
C LYS A 170 -23.54 -11.78 14.23
N GLY A 171 -24.25 -11.09 13.32
CA GLY A 171 -23.57 -10.58 12.15
C GLY A 171 -22.28 -10.06 12.74
N SER A 172 -21.18 -10.71 12.38
CA SER A 172 -19.93 -10.00 12.38
C SER A 172 -20.28 -8.76 11.60
N GLU A 173 -20.56 -7.65 12.32
CA GLU A 173 -20.43 -6.34 11.77
C GLU A 173 -19.12 -6.45 11.00
N THR A 174 -19.19 -6.32 9.68
CA THR A 174 -18.12 -5.71 8.94
C THR A 174 -17.99 -4.33 9.58
N SER A 175 -17.38 -4.34 10.76
CA SER A 175 -16.76 -3.20 11.34
C SER A 175 -15.77 -2.87 10.25
N THR A 176 -16.14 -1.85 9.50
CA THR A 176 -15.18 -1.02 8.80
C THR A 176 -14.37 -0.36 9.92
N GLN A 177 -13.66 -1.18 10.68
CA GLN A 177 -12.45 -0.81 11.37
C GLN A 177 -11.54 -0.46 10.21
N VAL A 178 -11.59 0.81 9.85
CA VAL A 178 -10.38 1.60 9.70
C VAL A 178 -9.47 1.10 10.82
N ILE A 179 -8.58 0.16 10.49
CA ILE A 179 -7.68 -0.43 11.48
C ILE A 179 -6.83 0.74 11.93
N ALA A 180 -7.19 1.28 13.09
CA ALA A 180 -6.33 2.14 13.86
C ALA A 180 -5.04 1.34 14.05
N TRP A 181 -3.95 1.86 13.49
CA TRP A 181 -2.62 1.31 13.60
C TRP A 181 -2.32 1.07 15.08
N GLN A 182 -2.48 -0.17 15.54
CA GLN A 182 -1.98 -0.56 16.85
C GLN A 182 -0.47 -0.63 16.71
N SER A 183 0.18 0.43 17.19
CA SER A 183 1.62 0.59 17.34
C SER A 183 2.19 -0.48 18.27
N GLY A 184 2.28 -1.71 17.78
CA GLY A 184 3.29 -2.65 18.24
C GLY A 184 4.63 -2.10 17.79
N HIS A 185 5.45 -1.70 18.76
CA HIS A 185 6.77 -1.09 18.66
C HIS A 185 7.66 -1.68 17.54
N MET A 186 7.44 -1.24 16.30
CA MET A 186 8.41 -1.31 15.23
C MET A 186 9.30 -0.10 15.44
N THR A 187 10.42 -0.28 16.14
CA THR A 187 11.48 0.74 16.11
C THR A 187 11.77 1.02 14.64
N PRO A 188 11.57 2.25 14.14
CA PRO A 188 12.11 2.60 12.85
C PRO A 188 13.61 2.48 13.05
N ASN A 189 14.26 1.53 12.37
CA ASN A 189 15.69 1.67 12.14
C ASN A 189 15.84 3.08 11.55
N ASN A 190 16.50 3.93 12.31
CA ASN A 190 16.87 5.28 11.93
C ASN A 190 17.80 5.16 10.72
N PHE A 191 17.22 4.94 9.55
CA PHE A 191 17.92 5.12 8.29
C PHE A 191 17.96 6.62 8.08
N GLN A 192 19.00 7.20 8.68
CA GLN A 192 19.50 8.52 8.34
C GLN A 192 19.82 8.47 6.84
N PHE A 193 18.84 8.85 6.03
CA PHE A 193 19.08 9.15 4.64
C PHE A 193 20.12 10.27 4.65
N GLN A 194 21.37 9.94 4.35
CA GLN A 194 22.25 10.88 3.69
C GLN A 194 21.62 11.14 2.32
N PHE A 195 20.57 11.97 2.30
CA PHE A 195 20.30 12.78 1.14
C PHE A 195 21.62 13.49 0.86
N ILE A 196 22.27 13.17 -0.26
CA ILE A 196 23.37 13.97 -0.73
C ILE A 196 22.83 15.41 -0.79
N PRO A 197 23.37 16.36 -0.02
CA PRO A 197 22.90 17.73 -0.09
C PRO A 197 23.22 18.23 -1.50
N GLY A 198 22.18 18.65 -2.22
CA GLY A 198 22.33 19.28 -3.53
C GLY A 198 21.89 18.40 -4.70
N SER A 199 20.59 18.26 -4.89
CA SER A 199 20.02 18.54 -6.21
C SER A 199 18.61 19.05 -6.03
N THR A 200 18.50 20.26 -5.48
CA THR A 200 17.36 21.10 -5.80
C THR A 200 17.35 21.18 -7.33
N LEU A 201 16.39 20.50 -7.96
CA LEU A 201 16.00 20.75 -9.34
C LEU A 201 15.44 22.18 -9.39
N GLN A 202 16.33 23.16 -9.32
CA GLN A 202 16.06 24.42 -9.98
C GLN A 202 16.12 24.10 -11.47
N SER A 203 14.98 24.29 -12.15
CA SER A 203 14.98 24.50 -13.60
C SER A 203 16.18 25.38 -13.94
N PRO A 204 17.01 25.05 -14.95
CA PRO A 204 18.16 25.87 -15.28
C PRO A 204 17.63 27.28 -15.55
N ARG A 205 17.90 28.20 -14.62
CA ARG A 205 17.68 29.61 -14.89
C ARG A 205 18.55 29.92 -16.11
N PRO A 206 18.06 30.70 -17.08
CA PRO A 206 18.93 31.27 -18.09
C PRO A 206 20.14 31.88 -17.37
N TRP A 207 21.32 31.81 -17.99
CA TRP A 207 22.59 32.35 -17.47
C TRP A 207 22.45 33.85 -17.17
N HIS A 208 21.79 34.21 -16.08
CA HIS A 208 21.61 35.57 -15.63
C HIS A 208 22.75 35.88 -14.66
N GLY A 209 23.93 36.10 -15.24
CA GLY A 209 24.79 37.25 -14.99
C GLY A 209 25.28 37.61 -13.58
N HIS A 210 25.00 36.87 -12.51
CA HIS A 210 25.53 37.20 -11.18
C HIS A 210 26.32 36.04 -10.57
N PHE A 211 27.57 35.93 -11.01
CA PHE A 211 28.59 35.26 -10.21
C PHE A 211 28.97 36.18 -9.05
N HIS A 212 28.47 35.89 -7.85
CA HIS A 212 29.10 36.39 -6.63
C HIS A 212 30.38 35.57 -6.41
N PHE A 213 31.51 36.17 -6.83
CA PHE A 213 32.84 35.79 -6.38
C PHE A 213 33.07 36.32 -4.96
#